data_AF-A0A7K1P157-F1
#
_entry.id   AF-A0A7K1P157-F1
#
_cell.length_a   1.000
_cell.length_b   1.000
_cell.length_c   1.000
_cell.angle_alpha   90.00
_cell.angle_beta   90.00
_cell.angle_gamma   90.00
#
_symmetry.space_group_name_H-M   'P 1'
#
loop_
_entity.id
_entity.type
_entity.pdbx_description
1 polymer ?
#
loop_
_entity_poly.entity_id
_entity_poly.type
_entity_poly.pdbx_seq_one_letter_code
_entity_poly.pdbx_strand_id
1 'polypeptide(L)'
;RLIQAVKDMQKENEKTRKPKLETPSEWGPNYSEFKNDGLGAINKLLETKKGFVAGAFHKEGLGDIDLVWGNKDYGLEHILKRREKQAKNKGLNEQQAKEYALNIAKTIPEAIDKGVKVDNNGRIAIEYNGMRVGLNDKWDNQKLENKWVISSYEIYNSEGEPPSLLMAQLQGVGLGTPKLTEPNPNTKN
;
A
#
# COMPACT_ATOMS: atom_id res chain seq x y z
N ARG A 1 -18.68 45.08 -26.37
CA ARG A 1 -19.43 44.47 -25.24
C ARG A 1 -19.23 42.95 -25.15
N LEU A 2 -19.14 42.20 -26.26
CA LEU A 2 -18.91 40.74 -26.25
C LEU A 2 -17.57 40.30 -25.63
N ILE A 3 -16.47 41.01 -25.94
CA ILE A 3 -15.11 40.63 -25.49
C ILE A 3 -14.96 40.69 -23.96
N GLN A 4 -15.65 41.62 -23.32
CA GLN A 4 -15.61 41.76 -21.86
C GLN A 4 -16.34 40.59 -21.18
N ALA A 5 -17.51 40.18 -21.71
CA ALA A 5 -18.26 39.04 -21.20
C ALA A 5 -17.52 37.70 -21.32
N VAL A 6 -16.74 37.50 -22.40
CA VAL A 6 -15.90 36.29 -22.56
C VAL A 6 -14.74 36.29 -21.54
N LYS A 7 -14.12 37.45 -21.30
CA LYS A 7 -13.07 37.59 -20.26
C LYS A 7 -13.62 37.37 -18.86
N ASP A 8 -14.82 37.86 -18.59
CA ASP A 8 -15.47 37.72 -17.29
C ASP A 8 -15.94 36.27 -17.06
N MET A 9 -16.46 35.58 -18.10
CA MET A 9 -16.75 34.13 -18.07
C MET A 9 -15.49 33.27 -17.88
N GLN A 10 -14.36 33.64 -18.48
CA GLN A 10 -13.08 32.95 -18.27
C GLN A 10 -12.55 33.17 -16.83
N LYS A 11 -12.70 34.38 -16.28
CA LYS A 11 -12.37 34.70 -14.88
C LYS A 11 -13.27 34.00 -13.87
N GLU A 12 -14.54 33.77 -14.19
CA GLU A 12 -15.48 33.06 -13.31
C GLU A 12 -15.20 31.55 -13.29
N ASN A 13 -14.78 30.96 -14.42
CA ASN A 13 -14.35 29.55 -14.50
C ASN A 13 -12.99 29.27 -13.86
N GLU A 14 -12.15 30.29 -13.67
CA GLU A 14 -10.86 30.15 -13.00
C GLU A 14 -10.99 30.21 -11.46
N LYS A 15 -12.06 30.82 -10.94
CA LYS A 15 -12.31 31.01 -9.48
C LYS A 15 -12.90 29.80 -8.76
N THR A 16 -13.22 28.70 -9.44
CA THR A 16 -13.83 27.49 -8.84
C THR A 16 -12.99 26.22 -9.00
N ARG A 17 -11.77 26.31 -9.52
CA ARG A 17 -10.79 25.23 -9.37
C ARG A 17 -10.32 25.26 -7.91
N LYS A 18 -10.98 24.47 -7.05
CA LYS A 18 -10.45 24.14 -5.73
C LYS A 18 -8.96 23.78 -5.94
N PRO A 19 -8.02 24.39 -5.18
CA PRO A 19 -6.62 24.03 -5.31
C PRO A 19 -6.52 22.52 -5.20
N LYS A 20 -5.93 21.89 -6.22
CA LYS A 20 -5.60 20.47 -6.22
C LYS A 20 -4.84 20.25 -4.92
N LEU A 21 -5.32 19.38 -4.04
CA LEU A 21 -4.67 19.19 -2.74
C LEU A 21 -3.25 18.71 -3.02
N GLU A 22 -2.28 19.59 -2.83
CA GLU A 22 -0.88 19.22 -2.69
C GLU A 22 -0.82 18.42 -1.40
N THR A 23 -0.64 17.10 -1.52
CA THR A 23 -0.41 16.08 -0.49
C THR A 23 -0.88 16.39 0.94
N PRO A 24 -1.73 15.54 1.57
CA PRO A 24 -2.17 15.74 2.96
C PRO A 24 -1.02 16.05 3.94
N SER A 25 -1.11 17.18 4.66
CA SER A 25 -0.06 17.64 5.58
C SER A 25 0.25 16.64 6.71
N GLU A 26 -0.75 15.85 7.10
CA GLU A 26 -0.62 14.81 8.13
C GLU A 26 0.23 13.61 7.68
N TRP A 27 0.50 13.45 6.38
CA TRP A 27 1.39 12.41 5.89
C TRP A 27 2.84 12.69 6.26
N GLY A 28 3.19 13.94 6.60
CA GLY A 28 4.53 14.34 7.01
C GLY A 28 5.47 14.56 5.81
N PRO A 29 6.80 14.36 5.99
CA PRO A 29 7.77 14.68 4.94
C PRO A 29 7.64 13.72 3.74
N ASN A 30 7.85 14.27 2.54
CA ASN A 30 8.02 13.50 1.31
C ASN A 30 9.50 13.09 1.16
N TYR A 31 9.78 11.80 1.06
CA TYR A 31 11.13 11.30 0.70
C TYR A 31 11.21 11.07 -0.80
N SER A 32 11.27 12.17 -1.56
CA SER A 32 11.22 12.17 -3.02
C SER A 32 12.40 11.47 -3.68
N GLU A 33 13.50 11.25 -2.96
CA GLU A 33 14.66 10.48 -3.42
C GLU A 33 14.32 9.01 -3.75
N PHE A 34 13.20 8.48 -3.24
CA PHE A 34 12.71 7.12 -3.50
C PHE A 34 11.57 7.06 -4.54
N LYS A 35 11.35 8.13 -5.33
CA LYS A 35 10.36 8.10 -6.42
C LYS A 35 10.70 6.97 -7.41
N ASN A 36 9.69 6.19 -7.80
CA ASN A 36 9.79 4.98 -8.63
C ASN A 36 10.66 3.84 -8.05
N ASP A 37 11.15 3.98 -6.81
CA ASP A 37 11.83 2.92 -6.07
C ASP A 37 10.92 2.38 -4.97
N GLY A 38 10.00 1.50 -5.35
CA GLY A 38 9.00 0.96 -4.43
C GLY A 38 9.59 0.24 -3.22
N LEU A 39 10.71 -0.49 -3.40
CA LEU A 39 11.38 -1.17 -2.29
C LEU A 39 12.14 -0.19 -1.40
N GLY A 40 12.84 0.78 -1.99
CA GLY A 40 13.49 1.86 -1.24
C GLY A 40 12.48 2.69 -0.44
N ALA A 41 11.33 3.01 -1.02
CA ALA A 41 10.23 3.70 -0.35
C ALA A 41 9.72 2.92 0.87
N ILE A 42 9.49 1.61 0.73
CA ILE A 42 9.10 0.74 1.85
C ILE A 42 10.17 0.79 2.95
N ASN A 43 11.44 0.60 2.60
CA ASN A 43 12.54 0.59 3.56
C ASN A 43 12.67 1.94 4.28
N LYS A 44 12.54 3.06 3.56
CA LYS A 44 12.61 4.40 4.14
C LYS A 44 11.49 4.66 5.14
N LEU A 45 10.27 4.22 4.81
CA LEU A 45 9.12 4.36 5.70
C LEU A 45 9.21 3.44 6.92
N LEU A 46 9.78 2.23 6.77
CA LEU A 46 10.07 1.34 7.91
C LEU A 46 11.11 1.93 8.87
N GLU A 47 12.15 2.59 8.33
CA GLU A 47 13.20 3.27 9.10
C GLU A 47 12.62 4.46 9.89
N THR A 48 11.90 5.33 9.19
CA THR A 48 11.47 6.63 9.73
C THR A 48 10.14 6.56 10.48
N LYS A 49 9.29 5.59 10.17
CA LYS A 49 7.94 5.40 10.73
C LYS A 49 7.06 6.65 10.67
N LYS A 50 7.26 7.46 9.63
CA LYS A 50 6.52 8.69 9.33
C LYS A 50 6.83 9.11 7.89
N GLY A 51 6.05 10.04 7.34
CA GLY A 51 6.29 10.54 5.99
C GLY A 51 5.61 9.68 4.94
N PHE A 52 5.90 10.02 3.69
CA PHE A 52 5.41 9.34 2.51
C PHE A 52 6.42 9.49 1.37
N VAL A 53 6.18 8.77 0.28
CA VAL A 53 6.93 8.86 -0.96
C VAL A 53 5.94 9.09 -2.09
N ALA A 54 5.99 10.29 -2.68
CA ALA A 54 5.17 10.64 -3.83
C ALA A 54 5.63 9.85 -5.07
N GLY A 55 4.71 9.16 -5.74
CA GLY A 55 5.03 8.32 -6.90
C GLY A 55 6.04 7.23 -6.57
N ALA A 56 5.93 6.61 -5.39
CA ALA A 56 6.73 5.44 -5.02
C ALA A 56 6.61 4.32 -6.07
N PHE A 57 5.45 4.23 -6.72
CA PHE A 57 5.19 3.30 -7.80
C PHE A 57 4.54 4.02 -8.99
N HIS A 58 4.56 3.37 -10.15
CA HIS A 58 3.86 3.80 -11.35
C HIS A 58 3.15 2.62 -12.00
N LYS A 59 1.92 2.83 -12.49
CA LYS A 59 1.20 1.85 -13.30
C LYS A 59 0.53 2.52 -14.48
N GLU A 60 0.75 1.99 -15.67
CA GLU A 60 0.05 2.42 -16.88
C GLU A 60 -1.48 2.38 -16.66
N GLY A 61 -2.15 3.47 -17.05
CA GLY A 61 -3.60 3.66 -16.86
C GLY A 61 -4.04 4.09 -15.45
N LEU A 62 -3.16 4.06 -14.44
CA LEU A 62 -3.42 4.58 -13.10
C LEU A 62 -2.56 5.80 -12.75
N GLY A 63 -1.37 5.91 -13.34
CA GLY A 63 -0.40 6.96 -13.07
C GLY A 63 0.48 6.64 -11.86
N ASP A 64 1.00 7.70 -11.24
CA ASP A 64 1.83 7.62 -10.04
C ASP A 64 0.97 7.18 -8.83
N ILE A 65 1.54 6.31 -8.01
CA ILE A 65 0.94 5.79 -6.79
C ILE A 65 1.86 6.10 -5.62
N ASP A 66 1.32 6.81 -4.62
CA ASP A 66 2.04 7.19 -3.41
C ASP A 66 2.05 6.04 -2.40
N LEU A 67 3.14 5.97 -1.64
CA LEU A 67 3.24 5.12 -0.45
C LEU A 67 3.36 6.01 0.78
N VAL A 68 2.46 5.83 1.74
CA VAL A 68 2.43 6.59 3.00
C VAL A 68 2.70 5.68 4.18
N TRP A 69 3.43 6.16 5.19
CA TRP A 69 3.59 5.41 6.45
C TRP A 69 2.22 5.13 7.07
N GLY A 70 1.42 6.18 7.21
CA GLY A 70 0.02 6.12 7.61
C GLY A 70 -0.17 5.89 9.11
N ASN A 71 -1.20 5.13 9.46
CA ASN A 71 -1.58 4.88 10.84
C ASN A 71 -2.27 3.51 10.99
N LYS A 72 -3.04 3.28 12.06
CA LYS A 72 -3.77 2.02 12.29
C LYS A 72 -4.86 1.72 11.24
N ASP A 73 -5.32 2.72 10.50
CA ASP A 73 -6.47 2.62 9.59
C ASP A 73 -6.05 2.58 8.12
N TYR A 74 -4.85 3.04 7.77
CA TYR A 74 -4.34 3.03 6.40
C TYR A 74 -2.80 3.05 6.30
N GLY A 75 -2.28 2.77 5.10
CA GLY A 75 -0.86 2.90 4.76
C GLY A 75 -0.01 1.71 5.24
N LEU A 76 1.30 1.88 5.23
CA LEU A 76 2.25 0.82 5.56
C LEU A 76 2.10 0.31 7.01
N GLU A 77 1.88 1.22 7.96
CA GLU A 77 1.67 0.85 9.37
C GLU A 77 0.43 -0.05 9.55
N HIS A 78 -0.67 0.30 8.88
CA HIS A 78 -1.89 -0.49 8.90
C HIS A 78 -1.66 -1.91 8.37
N ILE A 79 -0.95 -2.04 7.24
CA ILE A 79 -0.61 -3.33 6.62
C ILE A 79 0.15 -4.19 7.63
N LEU A 80 1.23 -3.65 8.20
CA LEU A 80 2.09 -4.36 9.13
C LEU A 80 1.30 -4.84 10.36
N LYS A 81 0.56 -3.94 11.02
CA LYS A 81 -0.22 -4.26 12.21
C LYS A 81 -1.31 -5.29 11.94
N ARG A 82 -2.02 -5.16 10.81
CA ARG A 82 -3.10 -6.10 10.46
C ARG A 82 -2.56 -7.48 10.15
N ARG A 83 -1.46 -7.58 9.39
CA ARG A 83 -0.86 -8.87 9.02
C ARG A 83 -0.19 -9.54 10.21
N GLU A 84 0.47 -8.79 11.07
CA GLU A 84 1.03 -9.33 12.31
C GLU A 84 -0.06 -9.92 13.21
N LYS A 85 -1.16 -9.17 13.43
CA LYS A 85 -2.30 -9.66 14.21
C LYS A 85 -2.90 -10.92 13.58
N GLN A 86 -3.05 -10.94 12.26
CA GLN A 86 -3.58 -12.08 11.54
C GLN A 86 -2.69 -13.33 11.72
N ALA A 87 -1.37 -13.19 11.57
CA ALA A 87 -0.43 -14.29 11.78
C ALA A 87 -0.48 -14.81 13.23
N LYS A 88 -0.47 -13.90 14.22
CA LYS A 88 -0.61 -14.27 15.64
C LYS A 88 -1.89 -15.04 15.93
N ASN A 89 -3.03 -14.60 15.36
CA ASN A 89 -4.30 -15.31 15.48
C ASN A 89 -4.28 -16.73 14.89
N LYS A 90 -3.36 -17.00 13.94
CA LYS A 90 -3.15 -18.33 13.36
C LYS A 90 -2.04 -19.13 14.07
N GLY A 91 -1.54 -18.66 15.22
CA GLY A 91 -0.59 -19.38 16.08
C GLY A 91 0.89 -19.06 15.84
N LEU A 92 1.23 -18.06 15.02
CA LEU A 92 2.63 -17.63 14.86
C LEU A 92 3.12 -16.87 16.08
N ASN A 93 4.40 -17.07 16.39
CA ASN A 93 5.06 -16.25 17.41
C ASN A 93 5.30 -14.82 16.89
N GLU A 94 5.72 -13.92 17.79
CA GLU A 94 5.88 -12.51 17.46
C GLU A 94 6.89 -12.24 16.33
N GLN A 95 8.02 -12.96 16.31
CA GLN A 95 9.03 -12.78 15.28
C GLN A 95 8.52 -13.24 13.91
N GLN A 96 7.90 -14.42 13.85
CA GLN A 96 7.31 -14.96 12.63
C GLN A 96 6.18 -14.07 12.09
N ALA A 97 5.35 -13.51 12.98
CA ALA A 97 4.26 -12.64 12.60
C ALA A 97 4.74 -11.31 12.01
N LYS A 98 5.81 -10.74 12.56
CA LYS A 98 6.46 -9.52 12.02
C LYS A 98 7.10 -9.79 10.67
N GLU A 99 7.78 -10.92 10.52
CA GLU A 99 8.39 -11.34 9.26
C GLU A 99 7.34 -11.56 8.16
N TYR A 100 6.26 -12.27 8.47
CA TYR A 100 5.11 -12.43 7.58
C TYR A 100 4.57 -11.07 7.13
N ALA A 101 4.31 -10.16 8.07
CA ALA A 101 3.78 -8.84 7.76
C ALA A 101 4.71 -8.02 6.85
N LEU A 102 6.02 -8.10 7.10
CA LEU A 102 7.04 -7.45 6.28
C LEU A 102 7.09 -8.03 4.86
N ASN A 103 6.95 -9.34 4.71
CA ASN A 103 6.94 -9.99 3.41
C ASN A 103 5.73 -9.55 2.58
N ILE A 104 4.55 -9.44 3.20
CA ILE A 104 3.36 -8.88 2.53
C ILE A 104 3.63 -7.45 2.04
N ALA A 105 4.24 -6.58 2.85
CA ALA A 105 4.60 -5.24 2.40
C ALA A 105 5.57 -5.27 1.20
N LYS A 106 6.57 -6.17 1.23
CA LYS A 106 7.56 -6.32 0.16
C LYS A 106 7.01 -6.88 -1.15
N THR A 107 5.81 -7.47 -1.15
CA THR A 107 5.13 -7.90 -2.40
C THR A 107 4.46 -6.73 -3.15
N ILE A 108 4.22 -5.59 -2.49
CA ILE A 108 3.50 -4.45 -3.09
C ILE A 108 4.12 -3.97 -4.41
N PRO A 109 5.46 -3.77 -4.53
CA PRO A 109 6.06 -3.30 -5.77
C PRO A 109 5.79 -4.25 -6.94
N GLU A 110 5.98 -5.55 -6.75
CA GLU A 110 5.75 -6.55 -7.80
C GLU A 110 4.25 -6.67 -8.14
N ALA A 111 3.39 -6.66 -7.13
CA ALA A 111 1.95 -6.69 -7.35
C ALA A 111 1.48 -5.47 -8.14
N ILE A 112 2.02 -4.27 -7.88
CA ILE A 112 1.72 -3.08 -8.67
C ILE A 112 2.26 -3.24 -10.09
N ASP A 113 3.52 -3.63 -10.27
CA ASP A 113 4.16 -3.75 -11.57
C ASP A 113 3.42 -4.74 -12.50
N LYS A 114 3.25 -5.98 -12.03
CA LYS A 114 2.75 -7.10 -12.83
C LYS A 114 1.24 -7.33 -12.72
N GLY A 115 0.60 -6.74 -11.71
CA GLY A 115 -0.80 -7.01 -11.43
C GLY A 115 -1.78 -6.34 -12.39
N VAL A 116 -3.03 -6.75 -12.24
CA VAL A 116 -4.18 -6.23 -13.00
C VAL A 116 -5.00 -5.31 -12.13
N LYS A 117 -5.46 -4.18 -12.70
CA LYS A 117 -6.38 -3.28 -12.02
C LYS A 117 -7.73 -3.97 -11.88
N VAL A 118 -8.26 -4.00 -10.66
CA VAL A 118 -9.65 -4.34 -10.36
C VAL A 118 -10.39 -3.12 -9.84
N ASP A 119 -11.70 -3.07 -10.10
CA ASP A 119 -12.59 -2.03 -9.59
C ASP A 119 -13.84 -2.70 -9.02
N ASN A 120 -14.11 -2.46 -7.73
CA ASN A 120 -15.34 -2.89 -7.09
C ASN A 120 -16.09 -1.68 -6.53
N ASN A 121 -17.04 -1.17 -7.31
CA ASN A 121 -17.86 0.00 -6.96
C ASN A 121 -17.04 1.24 -6.59
N GLY A 122 -16.00 1.54 -7.37
CA GLY A 122 -15.10 2.68 -7.18
C GLY A 122 -13.97 2.41 -6.20
N ARG A 123 -13.89 1.21 -5.61
CA ARG A 123 -12.72 0.76 -4.83
C ARG A 123 -11.73 0.10 -5.78
N ILE A 124 -10.71 0.87 -6.15
CA ILE A 124 -9.64 0.40 -7.02
C ILE A 124 -8.67 -0.45 -6.21
N ALA A 125 -8.26 -1.58 -6.76
CA ALA A 125 -7.13 -2.33 -6.25
C ALA A 125 -6.30 -2.89 -7.42
N ILE A 126 -5.13 -3.41 -7.12
CA ILE A 126 -4.30 -4.17 -8.05
C ILE A 126 -4.15 -5.57 -7.50
N GLU A 127 -4.35 -6.57 -8.36
CA GLU A 127 -4.25 -7.98 -7.98
C GLU A 127 -3.18 -8.70 -8.78
N TYR A 128 -2.39 -9.51 -8.08
CA TYR A 128 -1.35 -10.32 -8.68
C TYR A 128 -1.05 -11.52 -7.79
N ASN A 129 -1.06 -12.71 -8.36
CA ASN A 129 -0.67 -13.95 -7.68
C ASN A 129 -1.29 -14.14 -6.27
N GLY A 130 -2.60 -13.94 -6.15
CA GLY A 130 -3.32 -14.04 -4.87
C GLY A 130 -3.10 -12.86 -3.91
N MET A 131 -2.29 -11.86 -4.26
CA MET A 131 -2.14 -10.62 -3.51
C MET A 131 -3.09 -9.54 -4.02
N ARG A 132 -3.61 -8.72 -3.10
CA ARG A 132 -4.33 -7.49 -3.41
C ARG A 132 -3.62 -6.29 -2.79
N VAL A 133 -3.46 -5.23 -3.56
CA VAL A 133 -3.04 -3.90 -3.12
C VAL A 133 -4.23 -2.96 -3.30
N GLY A 134 -4.86 -2.59 -2.19
CA GLY A 134 -5.95 -1.63 -2.20
C GLY A 134 -5.43 -0.21 -2.42
N LEU A 135 -6.09 0.54 -3.29
CA LEU A 135 -5.77 1.93 -3.57
C LEU A 135 -6.92 2.85 -3.18
N ASN A 136 -6.58 4.07 -2.78
CA ASN A 136 -7.53 5.16 -2.61
C ASN A 136 -7.05 6.36 -3.45
N ASP A 137 -7.99 7.20 -3.88
CA ASP A 137 -7.70 8.44 -4.63
C ASP A 137 -8.29 9.68 -3.96
N LYS A 138 -8.78 9.53 -2.74
CA LYS A 138 -9.34 10.62 -1.94
C LYS A 138 -8.62 10.77 -0.61
N TRP A 139 -8.58 12.01 -0.15
CA TRP A 139 -8.25 12.40 1.21
C TRP A 139 -9.28 13.40 1.71
N ASP A 140 -9.90 13.14 2.86
CA ASP A 140 -10.98 13.98 3.40
C ASP A 140 -12.05 14.38 2.35
N ASN A 141 -12.52 13.39 1.59
CA ASN A 141 -13.46 13.54 0.47
C ASN A 141 -12.97 14.37 -0.74
N GLN A 142 -11.74 14.86 -0.72
CA GLN A 142 -11.12 15.56 -1.83
C GLN A 142 -10.30 14.59 -2.68
N LYS A 143 -10.44 14.69 -4.00
CA LYS A 143 -9.67 13.87 -4.93
C LYS A 143 -8.22 14.34 -4.95
N LEU A 144 -7.29 13.40 -4.75
CA LEU A 144 -5.85 13.63 -4.89
C LEU A 144 -5.41 13.52 -6.34
N GLU A 145 -4.22 14.03 -6.63
CA GLU A 145 -3.55 13.85 -7.92
C GLU A 145 -3.19 12.38 -8.14
N ASN A 146 -2.46 11.81 -7.18
CA ASN A 146 -2.02 10.42 -7.21
C ASN A 146 -3.00 9.52 -6.47
N LYS A 147 -3.04 8.26 -6.88
CA LYS A 147 -3.59 7.20 -6.03
C LYS A 147 -2.58 6.91 -4.91
N TRP A 148 -3.03 6.29 -3.84
CA TRP A 148 -2.15 5.91 -2.74
C TRP A 148 -2.53 4.55 -2.16
N VAL A 149 -1.53 3.82 -1.67
CA VAL A 149 -1.71 2.48 -1.09
C VAL A 149 -2.40 2.61 0.27
N ILE A 150 -3.65 2.11 0.36
CA ILE A 150 -4.42 2.10 1.61
C ILE A 150 -4.18 0.82 2.43
N SER A 151 -4.05 -0.32 1.76
CA SER A 151 -3.84 -1.63 2.41
C SER A 151 -3.27 -2.65 1.40
N SER A 152 -2.73 -3.75 1.89
CA SER A 152 -2.33 -4.91 1.09
C SER A 152 -2.46 -6.20 1.89
N TYR A 153 -2.93 -7.25 1.24
CA TYR A 153 -3.23 -8.54 1.86
C TYR A 153 -3.41 -9.64 0.82
N GLU A 154 -3.26 -10.89 1.26
CA GLU A 154 -3.61 -12.08 0.48
C GLU A 154 -5.12 -12.20 0.34
N ILE A 155 -5.58 -12.44 -0.89
CA ILE A 155 -6.96 -12.82 -1.20
C ILE A 155 -7.08 -14.31 -0.93
N TYR A 156 -7.65 -14.66 0.22
CA TYR A 156 -7.99 -16.05 0.50
C TYR A 156 -9.27 -16.45 -0.25
N ASN A 157 -9.24 -17.63 -0.86
CA ASN A 157 -10.47 -18.32 -1.24
C ASN A 157 -11.13 -19.06 -0.06
N SER A 158 -10.52 -19.10 1.15
CA SER A 158 -11.22 -19.54 2.37
C SER A 158 -10.52 -19.10 3.66
N GLU A 159 -11.28 -18.69 4.69
CA GLU A 159 -10.80 -18.21 6.00
C GLU A 159 -10.16 -19.31 6.89
N GLY A 160 -9.81 -20.48 6.35
CA GLY A 160 -9.34 -21.64 7.11
C GLY A 160 -7.87 -22.05 6.92
N GLU A 161 -7.10 -21.37 6.07
CA GLU A 161 -5.78 -21.88 5.69
C GLU A 161 -4.67 -21.65 6.74
N PRO A 162 -3.88 -22.68 7.06
CA PRO A 162 -2.81 -22.62 8.05
C PRO A 162 -1.67 -21.67 7.60
N PRO A 163 -0.91 -21.11 8.56
CA PRO A 163 0.20 -20.21 8.27
C PRO A 163 1.30 -20.75 7.35
N SER A 164 1.51 -22.08 7.34
CA SER A 164 2.51 -22.73 6.50
C SER A 164 2.20 -22.56 5.01
N LEU A 165 0.92 -22.53 4.64
CA LEU A 165 0.50 -22.26 3.27
C LEU A 165 0.77 -20.80 2.87
N LEU A 166 0.58 -19.85 3.80
CA LEU A 166 0.91 -18.42 3.57
C LEU A 166 2.41 -18.26 3.27
N MET A 167 3.25 -18.92 4.06
CA MET A 167 4.70 -18.89 3.87
C MET A 167 5.14 -19.59 2.58
N ALA A 168 4.50 -20.72 2.23
CA ALA A 168 4.77 -21.42 0.97
C ALA A 168 4.33 -20.60 -0.26
N GLN A 169 3.21 -19.87 -0.19
CA GLN A 169 2.77 -18.95 -1.23
C GLN A 169 3.78 -17.80 -1.42
N LEU A 170 4.32 -17.26 -0.32
CA LEU A 170 5.40 -16.27 -0.36
C LEU A 170 6.72 -16.83 -0.95
N GLN A 171 7.01 -18.11 -0.75
CA GLN A 171 8.14 -18.77 -1.42
C GLN A 171 7.89 -18.96 -2.93
N GLY A 172 6.65 -19.29 -3.30
CA GLY A 172 6.23 -19.47 -4.70
C GLY A 172 6.28 -18.20 -5.55
N VAL A 173 6.16 -17.01 -4.95
CA VAL A 173 6.34 -15.71 -5.63
C VAL A 173 7.82 -15.33 -5.83
N GLY A 174 8.78 -16.19 -5.49
CA GLY A 174 10.21 -15.93 -5.69
C GLY A 174 10.84 -15.00 -4.65
N LEU A 175 10.13 -14.69 -3.57
CA LEU A 175 10.69 -13.98 -2.42
C LEU A 175 11.37 -15.01 -1.50
N GLY A 176 12.69 -14.85 -1.33
CA GLY A 176 13.59 -15.87 -0.78
C GLY A 176 13.18 -16.47 0.57
N THR A 177 13.68 -17.68 0.80
CA THR A 177 13.46 -18.47 2.02
C THR A 177 13.81 -17.69 3.29
N PRO A 178 12.88 -17.48 4.24
CA PRO A 178 13.27 -17.22 5.61
C PRO A 178 13.79 -18.53 6.21
N LYS A 179 14.97 -18.46 6.82
CA LYS A 179 15.66 -19.58 7.47
C LYS A 179 14.72 -20.20 8.52
N LEU A 180 14.08 -21.31 8.19
CA LEU A 180 13.23 -22.11 9.07
C LEU A 180 13.83 -23.51 9.18
N THR A 181 14.85 -23.66 10.00
CA THR A 181 15.30 -24.98 10.48
C THR A 181 15.83 -24.86 11.90
N GLU A 182 15.01 -24.44 12.87
CA GLU A 182 15.19 -24.92 14.25
C GLU A 182 13.81 -25.14 14.90
N PRO A 183 13.47 -26.37 15.31
CA PRO A 183 12.28 -26.62 16.11
C PRO A 183 12.46 -25.99 17.50
N ASN A 184 11.41 -25.34 17.99
CA ASN A 184 11.36 -24.75 19.31
C ASN A 184 11.42 -25.86 20.39
N PRO A 185 12.41 -25.88 21.31
CA PRO A 185 12.66 -27.03 22.18
C PRO A 185 11.74 -27.14 23.42
N ASN A 186 10.63 -26.38 23.49
CA ASN A 186 9.71 -26.46 24.63
C ASN A 186 8.39 -27.12 24.24
N THR A 187 8.43 -28.44 24.16
CA THR A 187 7.28 -29.28 24.47
C THR A 187 7.81 -30.42 25.34
N LYS A 188 7.71 -30.24 26.66
CA LYS A 188 7.88 -31.36 27.61
C LYS A 188 6.55 -32.11 27.68
N ASN A 189 6.67 -33.43 27.60
CA ASN A 189 5.63 -34.45 27.77
C ASN A 189 4.73 -34.22 28.98
#